data_AF-A0A539CW85-F1
#
_entry.id   AF-A0A539CW85-F1
#
_cell.length_a   1.000
_cell.length_b   1.000
_cell.length_c   1.000
_cell.angle_alpha   90.00
_cell.angle_beta   90.00
_cell.angle_gamma   90.00
#
_symmetry.space_group_name_H-M   'P 1'
#
loop_
_entity.id
_entity.type
_entity.pdbx_description
1 polymer ?
#
loop_
_entity_poly.entity_id
_entity_poly.type
_entity_poly.pdbx_seq_one_letter_code
_entity_poly.pdbx_strand_id
1 'polypeptide(L)'
;MNPSFYSTILDLPFDEINLVDTEYRSSPGNRPEPVCLIRWELRRGLKQRFWINELGAEQPYSIGKDAAAELSFHKAMGWPLPKNNLDLFIEHRNATNGRNLPQGNTHRRPHPSPPR
;
A
#
# COMPACT_ATOMS: atom_id res chain seq x y z
N MET A 1 9.80 -9.43 10.78
CA MET A 1 8.41 -9.86 10.46
C MET A 1 8.26 -11.30 10.95
N ASN A 2 7.20 -11.63 11.70
CA ASN A 2 7.03 -12.95 12.33
C ASN A 2 6.86 -14.04 11.25
N PRO A 3 7.60 -15.17 11.27
CA PRO A 3 7.46 -16.26 10.29
C PRO A 3 6.03 -16.80 10.15
N SER A 4 5.25 -16.75 11.23
CA SER A 4 3.83 -17.18 11.24
C SER A 4 2.91 -16.33 10.35
N PHE A 5 3.29 -15.08 10.03
CA PHE A 5 2.45 -14.21 9.21
C PHE A 5 2.54 -14.54 7.71
N TYR A 6 3.69 -15.05 7.27
CA TYR A 6 3.90 -15.45 5.87
C TYR A 6 3.13 -16.71 5.50
N SER A 7 2.99 -17.68 6.41
CA SER A 7 2.22 -18.90 6.13
C SER A 7 0.75 -18.58 5.83
N THR A 8 0.10 -17.74 6.64
CA THR A 8 -1.32 -17.42 6.47
C THR A 8 -1.64 -16.67 5.18
N ILE A 9 -0.75 -15.77 4.72
CA ILE A 9 -0.98 -15.04 3.46
C ILE A 9 -0.82 -15.96 2.25
N LEU A 10 0.15 -16.87 2.27
CA LEU A 10 0.39 -17.79 1.16
C LEU A 10 -0.71 -18.85 1.03
N ASP A 11 -1.45 -19.14 2.10
CA ASP A 11 -2.59 -20.07 2.10
C ASP A 11 -3.86 -19.49 1.44
N LEU A 12 -3.88 -18.19 1.09
CA LEU A 12 -5.02 -17.57 0.43
C LEU A 12 -5.25 -18.16 -0.98
N PRO A 13 -6.50 -18.25 -1.48
CA PRO A 13 -6.83 -18.93 -2.73
C PRO A 13 -6.59 -18.06 -3.97
N PHE A 14 -5.45 -17.37 -4.04
CA PHE A 14 -5.04 -16.52 -5.16
C PHE A 14 -3.85 -17.11 -5.90
N ASP A 15 -3.88 -17.10 -7.23
CA ASP A 15 -2.78 -17.62 -8.06
C ASP A 15 -1.50 -16.77 -7.96
N GLU A 16 -1.67 -15.48 -7.66
CA GLU A 16 -0.60 -14.48 -7.57
C GLU A 16 -0.89 -13.56 -6.38
N ILE A 17 0.13 -13.25 -5.56
CA ILE A 17 -0.01 -12.30 -4.45
C ILE A 17 1.09 -11.25 -4.58
N ASN A 18 0.70 -10.04 -4.97
CA ASN A 18 1.61 -8.92 -5.18
C ASN A 18 1.52 -7.92 -4.04
N LEU A 19 2.65 -7.67 -3.38
CA LEU A 19 2.83 -6.47 -2.59
C LEU A 19 3.37 -5.37 -3.50
N VAL A 20 2.61 -4.28 -3.61
CA VAL A 20 2.95 -3.15 -4.46
C VAL A 20 3.08 -1.92 -3.59
N ASP A 21 4.14 -1.18 -3.81
CA ASP A 21 4.40 0.12 -3.19
C ASP A 21 4.81 1.10 -4.29
N THR A 22 4.35 2.35 -4.19
CA THR A 22 4.64 3.36 -5.21
C THR A 22 5.12 4.65 -4.60
N GLU A 23 6.04 5.30 -5.30
CA GLU A 23 6.53 6.61 -4.92
C GLU A 23 6.09 7.65 -5.95
N TYR A 24 5.73 8.82 -5.46
CA TYR A 24 5.30 9.94 -6.29
C TYR A 24 5.77 11.26 -5.71
N ARG A 25 5.86 12.27 -6.57
CA ARG A 25 6.00 13.67 -6.15
C ARG A 25 4.61 14.29 -6.14
N SER A 26 4.32 15.08 -5.11
CA SER A 26 3.08 15.84 -5.06
C SER A 26 3.39 17.31 -4.82
N SER A 27 2.95 18.13 -5.76
CA SER A 27 2.86 19.59 -5.59
C SER A 27 1.45 19.94 -5.14
N PRO A 28 1.26 20.91 -4.22
CA PRO A 28 -0.07 21.31 -3.77
C PRO A 28 -1.02 21.58 -4.94
N GLY A 29 -2.21 20.98 -4.90
CA GLY A 29 -3.25 21.13 -5.93
C GLY A 29 -3.03 20.35 -7.24
N ASN A 30 -1.93 19.62 -7.38
CA ASN A 30 -1.62 18.86 -8.60
C ASN A 30 -1.89 17.36 -8.42
N ARG A 31 -2.07 16.66 -9.54
CA ARG A 31 -2.05 15.20 -9.56
C ARG A 31 -0.66 14.70 -9.14
N PRO A 32 -0.56 13.56 -8.44
CA PRO A 32 0.73 12.97 -8.13
C PRO A 32 1.48 12.65 -9.42
N GLU A 33 2.76 12.99 -9.45
CA GLU A 33 3.72 12.65 -10.51
C GLU A 33 4.40 11.32 -10.13
N PRO A 34 4.10 10.21 -10.82
CA PRO A 34 4.71 8.91 -10.56
C PRO A 34 6.25 8.94 -10.65
N VAL A 35 6.93 8.32 -9.70
CA VAL A 35 8.40 8.21 -9.67
C VAL A 35 8.85 6.77 -9.91
N CYS A 36 8.36 5.83 -9.10
CA CYS A 36 8.70 4.42 -9.22
C CYS A 36 7.64 3.51 -8.60
N LEU A 37 7.73 2.22 -8.95
CA LEU A 37 6.91 1.15 -8.43
C LEU A 37 7.80 -0.01 -7.98
N ILE A 38 7.59 -0.47 -6.75
CA ILE A 38 8.19 -1.71 -6.25
C ILE A 38 7.12 -2.78 -6.21
N ARG A 39 7.48 -3.96 -6.69
CA ARG A 39 6.62 -5.15 -6.68
C ARG A 39 7.34 -6.29 -6.00
N TRP A 40 6.65 -6.97 -5.09
CA TRP A 40 7.07 -8.27 -4.57
C TRP A 40 5.95 -9.29 -4.75
N GLU A 41 6.17 -10.25 -5.65
CA GLU A 41 5.31 -11.42 -5.80
C GLU A 41 5.72 -12.48 -4.77
N LEU A 42 4.81 -12.77 -3.84
CA LEU A 42 5.14 -13.55 -2.65
C LEU A 42 5.31 -15.03 -2.92
N ARG A 43 4.57 -15.63 -3.87
CA ARG A 43 4.61 -17.09 -4.10
C ARG A 43 5.92 -17.54 -4.74
N ARG A 44 6.41 -16.79 -5.71
CA ARG A 44 7.66 -17.04 -6.44
C ARG A 44 8.85 -16.33 -5.80
N GLY A 45 8.61 -15.47 -4.81
CA GLY A 45 9.65 -14.68 -4.16
C GLY A 45 10.29 -13.63 -5.08
N LEU A 46 9.59 -13.22 -6.13
CA LEU A 46 10.13 -12.32 -7.14
C LEU A 46 9.99 -10.86 -6.70
N LYS A 47 11.11 -10.16 -6.54
CA LYS A 47 11.17 -8.73 -6.23
C LYS A 47 11.63 -7.96 -7.46
N GLN A 48 10.86 -6.94 -7.84
CA GLN A 48 11.12 -6.10 -8.98
C GLN A 48 10.95 -4.64 -8.60
N ARG A 49 11.72 -3.78 -9.26
CA ARG A 49 11.66 -2.33 -9.12
C ARG A 49 11.60 -1.75 -10.51
N PHE A 50 10.67 -0.84 -10.71
CA PHE A 50 10.46 -0.14 -11.96
C PHE A 50 10.53 1.35 -11.70
N TRP A 51 11.45 2.03 -12.37
CA TRP A 51 11.35 3.48 -12.56
C TRP A 51 10.21 3.80 -13.52
N ILE A 52 9.71 5.04 -13.46
CA ILE A 52 8.60 5.48 -14.30
C ILE A 52 8.84 5.24 -15.81
N ASN A 53 10.08 5.40 -16.29
CA ASN A 53 10.45 5.19 -17.69
C ASN A 53 10.60 3.71 -18.07
N GLU A 54 10.51 2.79 -17.11
CA GLU A 54 10.53 1.33 -17.32
C GLU A 54 9.11 0.75 -17.33
N LEU A 55 8.10 1.56 -16.99
CA LEU A 55 6.69 1.17 -16.94
C LEU A 55 5.99 1.46 -18.27
N GLY A 56 5.13 0.53 -18.68
CA GLY A 56 4.37 0.62 -19.92
C GLY A 56 2.94 1.11 -19.73
N ALA A 57 2.14 0.96 -20.80
CA ALA A 57 0.71 1.25 -20.81
C ALA A 57 -0.10 0.34 -19.87
N GLU A 58 0.49 -0.76 -19.41
CA GLU A 58 -0.10 -1.69 -18.45
C GLU A 58 0.84 -1.88 -17.26
N GLN A 59 0.24 -2.06 -16.09
CA GLN A 59 0.93 -2.37 -14.85
C GLN A 59 1.58 -3.77 -14.90
N PRO A 60 2.71 -3.99 -14.19
CA PRO A 60 3.48 -5.23 -14.26
C PRO A 60 2.92 -6.35 -13.37
N TYR A 61 1.60 -6.37 -13.13
CA TYR A 61 0.89 -7.35 -12.31
C TYR A 61 -0.58 -7.47 -12.75
N SER A 62 -1.25 -8.57 -12.42
CA SER A 62 -2.68 -8.72 -12.68
C SER A 62 -3.50 -7.73 -11.83
N ILE A 63 -4.62 -7.19 -12.36
CA ILE A 63 -5.58 -6.33 -11.64
C ILE A 63 -6.94 -7.06 -11.44
N GLY A 64 -6.91 -8.34 -11.11
CA GLY A 64 -8.09 -9.17 -10.86
C GLY A 64 -8.83 -8.81 -9.58
N LYS A 65 -9.04 -9.78 -8.69
CA LYS A 65 -9.67 -9.57 -7.37
C LYS A 65 -8.73 -8.86 -6.37
N ASP A 66 -7.82 -8.04 -6.86
CA ASP A 66 -6.76 -7.43 -6.06
C ASP A 66 -7.30 -6.27 -5.24
N ALA A 67 -6.55 -5.90 -4.20
CA ALA A 67 -6.88 -4.82 -3.30
C ALA A 67 -5.66 -3.90 -3.21
N ALA A 68 -5.65 -2.77 -3.93
CA ALA A 68 -4.47 -1.91 -4.04
C ALA A 68 -4.74 -0.49 -3.52
N ALA A 69 -4.01 -0.08 -2.48
CA ALA A 69 -4.09 1.26 -1.89
C ALA A 69 -3.57 2.38 -2.83
N GLU A 70 -2.83 2.03 -3.89
CA GLU A 70 -2.15 2.96 -4.80
C GLU A 70 -3.02 3.43 -5.98
N LEU A 71 -4.29 3.77 -5.72
CA LEU A 71 -5.26 4.13 -6.77
C LEU A 71 -4.87 5.41 -7.53
N SER A 72 -4.23 6.37 -6.86
CA SER A 72 -3.79 7.61 -7.48
C SER A 72 -2.67 7.39 -8.49
N PHE A 73 -1.79 6.41 -8.24
CA PHE A 73 -0.74 6.02 -9.17
C PHE A 73 -1.34 5.39 -10.43
N HIS A 74 -2.30 4.47 -10.29
CA HIS A 74 -3.02 3.89 -11.44
C HIS A 74 -3.70 4.98 -12.29
N LYS A 75 -4.36 5.95 -11.64
CA LYS A 75 -4.98 7.09 -12.35
C LYS A 75 -3.95 7.94 -13.11
N ALA A 76 -2.79 8.20 -12.50
CA ALA A 76 -1.72 8.98 -13.13
C ALA A 76 -1.10 8.24 -14.33
N MET A 77 -1.01 6.91 -14.26
CA MET A 77 -0.50 6.05 -15.32
C MET A 77 -1.53 5.74 -16.43
N GLY A 78 -2.81 6.06 -16.22
CA GLY A 78 -3.89 5.67 -17.13
C GLY A 78 -4.22 4.16 -17.08
N TRP A 79 -3.78 3.47 -16.04
CA TRP A 79 -4.06 2.05 -15.82
C TRP A 79 -5.50 1.83 -15.31
N PRO A 80 -6.10 0.66 -15.57
CA PRO A 80 -7.40 0.34 -14.99
C PRO A 80 -7.30 0.29 -13.46
N LEU A 81 -8.40 0.61 -12.79
CA LEU A 81 -8.48 0.51 -11.33
C LEU A 81 -8.79 -0.94 -10.92
N PRO A 82 -8.25 -1.40 -9.78
CA PRO A 82 -8.62 -2.70 -9.22
C PRO A 82 -10.10 -2.78 -8.86
N LYS A 83 -10.68 -3.95 -9.10
CA LYS A 83 -12.10 -4.20 -8.85
C LYS A 83 -12.43 -4.17 -7.36
N ASN A 84 -11.51 -4.67 -6.54
CA ASN A 84 -11.61 -4.59 -5.09
C ASN A 84 -10.55 -3.60 -4.59
N ASN A 85 -10.78 -2.98 -3.44
CA ASN A 85 -9.77 -2.15 -2.82
C ASN A 85 -9.78 -2.38 -1.32
N LEU A 86 -8.60 -2.46 -0.73
CA LEU A 86 -8.38 -2.59 0.71
C LEU A 86 -7.35 -1.53 1.08
N ASP A 87 -7.83 -0.50 1.76
CA ASP A 87 -6.99 0.54 2.28
C ASP A 87 -6.40 0.09 3.63
N LEU A 88 -5.19 -0.45 3.58
CA LEU A 88 -4.48 -0.92 4.78
C LEU A 88 -4.17 0.22 5.76
N PHE A 89 -4.10 1.48 5.29
CA PHE A 89 -3.95 2.61 6.21
C PHE A 89 -5.20 2.77 7.05
N ILE A 90 -6.39 2.75 6.45
CA ILE A 90 -7.65 2.83 7.22
C ILE A 90 -7.81 1.64 8.17
N GLU A 91 -7.55 0.42 7.73
CA GLU A 91 -7.62 -0.76 8.61
C GLU A 91 -6.64 -0.65 9.78
N HIS A 92 -5.42 -0.20 9.51
CA HIS A 92 -4.44 0.06 10.56
C HIS A 92 -4.94 1.14 11.52
N ARG A 93 -5.48 2.25 11.03
CA ARG A 93 -6.03 3.34 11.87
C ARG A 93 -7.19 2.85 12.73
N ASN A 94 -8.08 2.02 12.18
CA ASN A 94 -9.19 1.44 12.92
C ASN A 94 -8.68 0.49 14.04
N ALA A 95 -7.79 -0.43 13.69
CA ALA A 95 -7.22 -1.40 14.63
C ALA A 95 -6.36 -0.76 15.73
N THR A 96 -5.80 0.42 15.46
CA THR A 96 -4.92 1.15 16.39
C THR A 96 -5.57 2.36 17.03
N ASN A 97 -6.82 2.68 16.69
CA ASN A 97 -7.53 3.81 17.26
C ASN A 97 -7.59 3.69 18.79
N GLY A 98 -7.24 4.77 19.48
CA GLY A 98 -7.19 4.78 20.94
C GLY A 98 -6.04 3.97 21.56
N ARG A 99 -5.11 3.38 20.80
CA ARG A 99 -3.94 2.68 21.34
C ARG A 99 -2.71 3.58 21.30
N ASN A 100 -1.77 3.37 22.22
CA ASN A 100 -0.44 3.98 22.15
C ASN A 100 0.45 3.07 21.30
N LEU A 101 0.85 3.55 20.13
CA LEU A 101 1.75 2.81 19.25
C LEU A 101 3.20 3.20 19.54
N PRO A 102 4.13 2.24 19.52
CA PRO A 102 5.56 2.54 19.70
C PRO A 102 6.12 3.42 18.58
N GLN A 103 5.53 3.37 17.37
CA GLN A 103 5.91 4.13 16.18
C GLN A 103 4.65 4.40 15.32
N GLY A 104 4.66 5.49 14.54
CA GLY A 104 3.59 5.85 13.58
C GLY A 104 2.82 7.13 13.93
N ASN A 105 1.98 7.60 12.99
CA ASN A 105 1.20 8.84 13.12
C ASN A 105 0.02 8.69 14.11
N THR A 106 0.31 8.51 15.39
CA THR A 106 -0.66 8.68 16.49
C THR A 106 -0.12 9.69 17.47
N HIS A 107 -0.07 10.96 17.07
CA HIS A 107 0.06 12.05 18.03
C HIS A 107 -1.21 12.11 18.89
N ARG A 108 -1.26 11.33 19.95
CA ARG A 108 -1.97 11.80 21.15
C ARG A 108 -1.14 12.98 21.64
N ARG A 109 -1.61 14.21 21.43
CA ARG A 109 -1.22 15.28 22.36
C ARG A 109 -1.61 14.78 23.74
N PRO A 110 -0.72 14.75 24.74
CA PRO A 110 -1.13 14.42 26.10
C PRO A 110 -2.27 15.35 26.48
N HIS A 111 -3.40 14.77 26.91
CA HIS A 111 -4.48 15.55 27.47
C HIS A 111 -3.91 16.26 28.70
N PRO A 112 -4.00 17.59 28.82
CA PRO A 112 -3.55 18.26 30.03
C PRO A 112 -4.33 17.67 31.21
N SER A 113 -3.61 17.23 32.25
CA SER A 113 -4.22 16.81 33.50
C SER A 113 -5.09 17.97 34.03
N PRO A 114 -6.30 17.70 34.54
CA PRO A 114 -7.09 18.77 35.16
C PRO A 114 -6.29 19.38 36.32
N PRO A 115 -6.40 20.70 36.54
CA PRO A 115 -5.70 21.36 37.65
C PRO A 115 -6.14 20.73 38.98
N ARG A 116 -5.16 20.58 39.90
CA ARG A 116 -5.38 20.10 41.27
C ARG A 116 -6.23 21.07 42.07
#